data_AF-A0A402AFI4-F1
#
_entry.id   AF-A0A402AFI4-F1
#
_cell.length_a   1.000
_cell.length_b   1.000
_cell.length_c   1.000
_cell.angle_alpha   90.00
_cell.angle_beta   90.00
_cell.angle_gamma   90.00
#
_symmetry.space_group_name_H-M   'P 1'
#
loop_
_entity.id
_entity.type
_entity.pdbx_description
1 polymer ?
#
loop_
_entity_poly.entity_id
_entity_poly.type
_entity_poly.pdbx_seq_one_letter_code
_entity_poly.pdbx_strand_id
1 'polypeptide(L)'
;MRLARLCRFLLGYSQKAGAKKPQLTPGIVEAEARVHFLQRAYTFAMDARLLQLLPQVGEKGQDQLVSDPSQLFDSSIEQNFSEAFFSLARNHGVDGWQLEREQEPLLLDKGIFLPDFVMTRGTRRIHFEILGFWTPAYRERKIQKLQFLRGRKDLVLAIPLDAKEAFRVIADDFPVVYYEGQLSVMDVLQVLQETYDDFSARLKLLDRTQIQQLARRQGFIPEQQCYTLLHCYRRSELAQAAALVCAQNAEDLAFVPGLGLYAQNWLEQLKQSFLSWLEQIPAHSASWHEALQKLRSLYPELQQAADATLETLVSLWDEIHIQRASIFDVTIELLAAPSGAVDSEPLASAEPEPLEQEAVRPARERRAATRKRSKKPSEIVQGDLWG
;
A
#
# COMPACT_ATOMS: atom_id res chain seq x y z
N MET A 1 -11.51 -19.27 -16.37
CA MET A 1 -12.85 -18.83 -15.93
C MET A 1 -13.27 -17.48 -16.53
N ARG A 2 -12.37 -16.73 -17.19
CA ARG A 2 -12.66 -15.48 -17.94
C ARG A 2 -13.83 -15.56 -18.94
N LEU A 3 -13.84 -16.56 -19.83
CA LEU A 3 -14.91 -16.74 -20.82
C LEU A 3 -16.26 -17.02 -20.15
N ALA A 4 -16.29 -17.83 -19.09
CA ALA A 4 -17.52 -18.14 -18.37
C ALA A 4 -18.15 -16.91 -17.70
N ARG A 5 -17.35 -15.92 -17.25
CA ARG A 5 -17.86 -14.67 -16.69
C ARG A 5 -18.29 -13.67 -17.75
N LEU A 6 -17.51 -13.53 -18.82
CA LEU A 6 -17.95 -12.75 -19.98
C LEU A 6 -19.26 -13.30 -20.53
N CYS A 7 -19.40 -14.63 -20.62
CA CYS A 7 -20.67 -15.27 -20.91
C CYS A 7 -21.71 -14.88 -19.85
N ARG A 8 -21.47 -14.99 -18.54
CA ARG A 8 -22.46 -14.52 -17.55
C ARG A 8 -22.88 -13.04 -17.70
N PHE A 9 -21.94 -12.16 -18.03
CA PHE A 9 -22.21 -10.73 -18.24
C PHE A 9 -23.00 -10.50 -19.54
N LEU A 10 -22.54 -11.03 -20.66
CA LEU A 10 -23.22 -10.95 -21.97
C LEU A 10 -24.58 -11.66 -21.98
N LEU A 11 -24.77 -12.66 -21.11
CA LEU A 11 -25.99 -13.46 -20.99
C LEU A 11 -26.95 -12.94 -19.91
N GLY A 12 -26.67 -11.75 -19.35
CA GLY A 12 -27.63 -11.02 -18.52
C GLY A 12 -27.87 -11.60 -17.12
N TYR A 13 -26.85 -12.15 -16.47
CA TYR A 13 -26.94 -12.49 -15.03
C TYR A 13 -26.90 -11.23 -14.15
N SER A 14 -27.86 -10.30 -14.31
CA SER A 14 -28.19 -9.36 -13.24
C SER A 14 -29.41 -9.92 -12.50
N GLN A 15 -29.28 -10.27 -11.22
CA GLN A 15 -30.43 -10.61 -10.40
C GLN A 15 -31.41 -9.43 -10.41
N LYS A 16 -32.57 -9.59 -11.07
CA LYS A 16 -33.71 -8.73 -10.77
C LYS A 16 -34.17 -9.09 -9.36
N ALA A 17 -34.06 -8.13 -8.44
CA ALA A 17 -34.60 -8.26 -7.10
C ALA A 17 -36.09 -8.65 -7.16
N GLY A 18 -36.44 -9.82 -6.59
CA GLY A 18 -37.83 -10.28 -6.45
C GLY A 18 -38.18 -11.65 -7.06
N ALA A 19 -37.27 -12.32 -7.79
CA ALA A 19 -37.54 -13.66 -8.31
C ALA A 19 -37.07 -14.77 -7.34
N LYS A 20 -37.99 -15.64 -6.91
CA LYS A 20 -37.74 -16.75 -5.96
C LYS A 20 -36.85 -17.90 -6.50
N LYS A 21 -36.38 -17.82 -7.74
CA LYS A 21 -35.39 -18.73 -8.33
C LYS A 21 -34.52 -17.97 -9.31
N PRO A 22 -33.19 -18.15 -9.31
CA PRO A 22 -32.34 -17.66 -10.38
C PRO A 22 -32.68 -18.42 -11.66
N GLN A 23 -33.47 -17.80 -12.54
CA GLN A 23 -33.68 -18.34 -13.87
C GLN A 23 -32.43 -18.03 -14.70
N LEU A 24 -31.76 -19.09 -15.15
CA LEU A 24 -30.85 -19.01 -16.28
C LEU A 24 -31.69 -18.53 -17.47
N THR A 25 -31.60 -17.26 -17.87
CA THR A 25 -31.97 -16.90 -19.24
C THR A 25 -31.12 -17.76 -20.19
N PRO A 26 -31.67 -18.23 -21.31
CA PRO A 26 -31.06 -19.24 -22.18
C PRO A 26 -29.92 -18.60 -22.98
N GLY A 27 -28.83 -18.28 -22.31
CA GLY A 27 -27.76 -17.52 -22.93
C GLY A 27 -26.80 -18.38 -23.73
N ILE A 28 -26.53 -19.59 -23.27
CA ILE A 28 -25.77 -20.59 -24.04
C ILE A 28 -26.78 -21.52 -24.68
N VAL A 29 -27.13 -21.24 -25.94
CA VAL A 29 -28.03 -22.08 -26.74
C VAL A 29 -27.28 -23.26 -27.32
N GLU A 30 -26.00 -23.06 -27.67
CA GLU A 30 -25.10 -24.06 -28.20
C GLU A 30 -23.66 -23.76 -27.74
N ALA A 31 -22.85 -24.80 -27.55
CA ALA A 31 -21.42 -24.69 -27.31
C ALA A 31 -20.68 -25.74 -28.14
N GLU A 32 -19.44 -25.46 -28.53
CA GLU A 32 -18.59 -26.41 -29.25
C GLU A 32 -17.27 -26.56 -28.51
N ALA A 33 -16.86 -27.81 -28.26
CA ALA A 33 -15.55 -28.14 -27.71
C ALA A 33 -14.77 -28.98 -28.71
N ARG A 34 -13.55 -28.53 -29.06
CA ARG A 34 -12.64 -29.31 -29.88
C ARG A 34 -11.68 -30.10 -29.00
N VAL A 35 -11.82 -31.42 -28.99
CA VAL A 35 -11.03 -32.34 -28.17
C VAL A 35 -10.00 -33.05 -29.04
N HIS A 36 -8.73 -32.94 -28.68
CA HIS A 36 -7.66 -33.63 -29.39
C HIS A 36 -7.33 -34.93 -28.64
N PHE A 37 -7.53 -36.09 -29.28
CA PHE A 37 -7.27 -37.41 -28.71
C PHE A 37 -6.58 -38.30 -29.75
N LEU A 38 -5.47 -38.94 -29.38
CA LEU A 38 -4.67 -39.82 -30.26
C LEU A 38 -4.40 -39.21 -31.65
N GLN A 39 -3.91 -37.95 -31.66
CA GLN A 39 -3.60 -37.17 -32.88
C GLN A 39 -4.80 -36.83 -33.78
N ARG A 40 -6.03 -37.13 -33.36
CA ARG A 40 -7.26 -36.74 -34.06
C ARG A 40 -7.98 -35.64 -33.29
N ALA A 41 -8.56 -34.70 -34.02
CA ALA A 41 -9.42 -33.68 -33.45
C ALA A 41 -10.88 -34.12 -33.60
N TYR A 42 -11.58 -34.15 -32.48
CA TYR A 42 -13.01 -34.42 -32.38
C TYR A 42 -13.71 -33.12 -32.03
N THR A 43 -14.82 -32.85 -32.70
CA THR A 43 -15.70 -31.73 -32.33
C THR A 43 -16.85 -32.31 -31.52
N PHE A 44 -17.03 -31.80 -30.31
CA PHE A 44 -18.16 -32.09 -29.45
C PHE A 44 -19.08 -30.87 -29.41
N ALA A 45 -20.19 -30.96 -30.14
CA ALA A 45 -21.25 -29.96 -30.08
C ALA A 45 -22.17 -30.26 -28.89
N MET A 46 -22.40 -29.26 -28.06
CA MET A 46 -23.34 -29.27 -26.95
C MET A 46 -24.52 -28.40 -27.32
N ASP A 47 -25.66 -29.02 -27.61
CA ASP A 47 -26.91 -28.30 -27.82
C ASP A 47 -27.54 -27.91 -26.46
N ALA A 48 -28.57 -27.06 -26.50
CA ALA A 48 -29.27 -26.62 -25.30
C ALA A 48 -29.79 -27.79 -24.44
N ARG A 49 -30.10 -28.95 -25.04
CA ARG A 49 -30.55 -30.15 -24.31
C ARG A 49 -29.40 -30.79 -23.54
N LEU A 50 -28.25 -30.97 -24.16
CA LEU A 50 -27.05 -31.51 -23.51
C LEU A 50 -26.56 -30.59 -22.38
N LEU A 51 -26.65 -29.28 -22.57
CA LEU A 51 -26.31 -28.29 -21.54
C LEU A 51 -27.26 -28.32 -20.33
N GLN A 52 -28.54 -28.66 -20.52
CA GLN A 52 -29.51 -28.83 -19.41
C GLN A 52 -29.25 -30.07 -18.57
N LEU A 53 -28.54 -31.07 -19.10
CA LEU A 53 -28.15 -32.29 -18.37
C LEU A 53 -26.93 -32.07 -17.48
N LEU A 54 -26.21 -30.95 -17.65
CA LEU A 54 -25.10 -30.60 -16.76
C LEU A 54 -25.66 -30.31 -15.35
N PRO A 55 -25.01 -30.81 -14.29
CA PRO A 55 -25.47 -30.57 -12.93
C PRO A 55 -25.52 -29.07 -12.67
N GLN A 56 -26.69 -28.57 -12.30
CA GLN A 56 -26.80 -27.22 -11.78
C GLN A 56 -25.94 -27.15 -10.52
N VAL A 57 -25.02 -26.18 -10.45
CA VAL A 57 -24.23 -25.92 -9.25
C VAL A 57 -25.24 -25.65 -8.11
N GLY A 58 -25.44 -26.66 -7.26
CA GLY A 58 -26.63 -26.74 -6.41
C GLY A 58 -26.67 -25.69 -5.31
N GLU A 59 -27.87 -25.19 -5.06
CA GLU A 59 -28.24 -24.27 -3.98
C GLU A 59 -27.91 -24.80 -2.55
N LYS A 60 -27.47 -26.06 -2.40
CA LYS A 60 -27.14 -26.65 -1.09
C LYS A 60 -25.71 -26.40 -0.58
N GLY A 61 -24.90 -25.61 -1.31
CA GLY A 61 -23.58 -25.15 -0.86
C GLY A 61 -23.48 -23.64 -0.61
N GLN A 62 -24.56 -22.88 -0.82
CA GLN A 62 -24.50 -21.41 -0.88
C GLN A 62 -24.37 -20.72 0.48
N ASP A 63 -24.72 -21.38 1.59
CA ASP A 63 -24.53 -20.81 2.94
C ASP A 63 -23.11 -20.99 3.51
N GLN A 64 -22.24 -21.74 2.83
CA GLN A 64 -20.80 -21.84 3.18
C GLN A 64 -19.84 -21.44 2.06
N LEU A 65 -20.36 -21.07 0.88
CA LEU A 65 -19.59 -20.36 -0.14
C LEU A 65 -19.61 -18.86 0.15
N VAL A 66 -18.99 -18.45 1.26
CA VAL A 66 -18.20 -17.22 1.22
C VAL A 66 -17.29 -17.44 0.01
N SER A 67 -17.55 -16.73 -1.08
CA SER A 67 -16.87 -16.85 -2.37
C SER A 67 -15.42 -17.27 -2.18
N ASP A 68 -15.09 -18.55 -2.40
CA ASP A 68 -13.72 -19.02 -2.25
C ASP A 68 -12.87 -18.17 -3.21
N PRO A 69 -11.97 -17.31 -2.70
CA PRO A 69 -11.19 -16.40 -3.54
C PRO A 69 -10.40 -17.16 -4.60
N SER A 70 -10.05 -18.43 -4.34
CA SER A 70 -9.34 -19.30 -5.29
C SER A 70 -10.15 -19.63 -6.54
N GLN A 71 -11.49 -19.62 -6.47
CA GLN A 71 -12.36 -19.80 -7.65
C GLN A 71 -12.47 -18.54 -8.51
N LEU A 72 -11.92 -17.42 -8.03
CA LEU A 72 -12.01 -16.15 -8.75
C LEU A 72 -10.91 -16.00 -9.81
N PHE A 73 -9.73 -16.55 -9.61
CA PHE A 73 -8.54 -16.28 -10.45
C PHE A 73 -8.32 -17.34 -11.53
N ASP A 74 -7.76 -16.92 -12.66
CA ASP A 74 -7.41 -17.85 -13.75
C ASP A 74 -5.99 -18.42 -13.56
N SER A 75 -5.19 -17.84 -12.66
CA SER A 75 -3.87 -18.33 -12.27
C SER A 75 -3.53 -18.02 -10.81
N SER A 76 -2.61 -18.79 -10.23
CA SER A 76 -2.07 -18.53 -8.88
C SER A 76 -1.30 -17.21 -8.80
N ILE A 77 -0.70 -16.76 -9.91
CA ILE A 77 0.03 -15.49 -9.97
C ILE A 77 -0.94 -14.31 -9.79
N GLU A 78 -2.08 -14.32 -10.50
CA GLU A 78 -3.12 -13.30 -10.33
C GLU A 78 -3.65 -13.27 -8.90
N GLN A 79 -3.90 -14.45 -8.31
CA GLN A 79 -4.37 -14.56 -6.94
C GLN A 79 -3.35 -13.96 -5.97
N ASN A 80 -2.10 -14.43 -6.02
CA ASN A 80 -1.02 -13.98 -5.14
C ASN A 80 -0.78 -12.47 -5.26
N PHE A 81 -0.79 -11.93 -6.49
CA PHE A 81 -0.65 -10.50 -6.74
C PHE A 81 -1.79 -9.71 -6.08
N SER A 82 -3.04 -10.14 -6.25
CA SER A 82 -4.19 -9.46 -5.66
C SER A 82 -4.17 -9.48 -4.13
N GLU A 83 -3.81 -10.62 -3.52
CA GLU A 83 -3.71 -10.77 -2.07
C GLU A 83 -2.59 -9.88 -1.50
N ALA A 84 -1.43 -9.86 -2.16
CA ALA A 84 -0.33 -8.97 -1.81
C ALA A 84 -0.72 -7.50 -1.93
N PHE A 85 -1.43 -7.12 -3.01
CA PHE A 85 -1.90 -5.77 -3.23
C PHE A 85 -2.86 -5.32 -2.12
N PHE A 86 -3.88 -6.11 -1.80
CA PHE A 86 -4.83 -5.77 -0.74
C PHE A 86 -4.16 -5.74 0.64
N SER A 87 -3.13 -6.55 0.87
CA SER A 87 -2.34 -6.50 2.11
C SER A 87 -1.60 -5.17 2.25
N LEU A 88 -0.94 -4.71 1.19
CA LEU A 88 -0.28 -3.41 1.19
C LEU A 88 -1.28 -2.25 1.27
N ALA A 89 -2.44 -2.38 0.62
CA ALA A 89 -3.48 -1.35 0.63
C ALA A 89 -4.01 -1.08 2.05
N ARG A 90 -4.16 -2.12 2.88
CA ARG A 90 -4.56 -1.98 4.29
C ARG A 90 -3.59 -1.12 5.11
N ASN A 91 -2.32 -1.12 4.74
CA ASN A 91 -1.28 -0.35 5.42
C ASN A 91 -0.91 0.95 4.66
N HIS A 92 -1.78 1.42 3.75
CA HIS A 92 -1.56 2.59 2.90
C HIS A 92 -0.29 2.53 2.02
N GLY A 93 0.21 1.33 1.71
CA GLY A 93 1.45 1.11 0.96
C GLY A 93 1.30 1.03 -0.57
N VAL A 94 0.16 1.44 -1.12
CA VAL A 94 -0.15 1.34 -2.57
C VAL A 94 -0.34 2.71 -3.23
N ASP A 95 0.12 3.79 -2.60
CA ASP A 95 0.13 5.14 -3.18
C ASP A 95 -1.23 5.58 -3.75
N GLY A 96 -2.31 5.25 -3.04
CA GLY A 96 -3.68 5.59 -3.41
C GLY A 96 -4.25 4.81 -4.60
N TRP A 97 -3.51 3.85 -5.17
CA TRP A 97 -4.03 2.96 -6.20
C TRP A 97 -5.05 1.99 -5.60
N GLN A 98 -6.14 1.79 -6.31
CA GLN A 98 -7.12 0.75 -6.05
C GLN A 98 -6.98 -0.31 -7.13
N LEU A 99 -7.12 -1.58 -6.73
CA LEU A 99 -7.08 -2.71 -7.65
C LEU A 99 -8.47 -3.30 -7.75
N GLU A 100 -9.04 -3.21 -8.93
CA GLU A 100 -10.33 -3.78 -9.24
C GLU A 100 -10.17 -4.93 -10.22
N ARG A 101 -10.97 -5.95 -9.99
CA ARG A 101 -11.16 -7.02 -10.96
C ARG A 101 -12.35 -6.67 -11.82
N GLU A 102 -12.11 -5.96 -12.90
CA GLU A 102 -13.16 -5.56 -13.81
C GLU A 102 -12.94 -6.00 -15.25
N GLN A 103 -14.05 -6.42 -15.83
CA GLN A 103 -14.21 -7.28 -17.00
C GLN A 103 -14.51 -6.48 -18.27
N GLU A 104 -14.30 -5.15 -18.25
CA GLU A 104 -14.67 -4.32 -19.39
C GLU A 104 -13.79 -4.68 -20.60
N PRO A 105 -14.38 -5.23 -21.66
CA PRO A 105 -13.61 -5.64 -22.82
C PRO A 105 -13.11 -4.40 -23.54
N LEU A 106 -11.80 -4.35 -23.79
CA LEU A 106 -11.24 -3.44 -24.77
C LEU A 106 -11.68 -3.91 -26.15
N LEU A 107 -12.47 -3.08 -26.82
CA LEU A 107 -12.94 -3.35 -28.18
C LEU A 107 -11.76 -3.20 -29.15
N LEU A 108 -11.58 -4.21 -29.99
CA LEU A 108 -10.65 -4.22 -31.12
C LEU A 108 -11.46 -4.22 -32.42
N ASP A 109 -10.85 -3.80 -33.53
CA ASP A 109 -11.45 -3.91 -34.86
C ASP A 109 -11.94 -5.33 -35.18
N LYS A 110 -11.21 -6.34 -34.67
CA LYS A 110 -11.55 -7.76 -34.81
C LYS A 110 -11.49 -8.47 -33.46
N GLY A 111 -12.50 -8.21 -32.64
CA GLY A 111 -12.76 -8.95 -31.40
C GLY A 111 -12.58 -8.09 -30.15
N ILE A 112 -12.25 -8.75 -29.05
CA ILE A 112 -12.07 -8.11 -27.75
C ILE A 112 -10.79 -8.57 -27.07
N PHE A 113 -10.28 -7.69 -26.22
CA PHE A 113 -9.22 -7.97 -25.27
C PHE A 113 -9.75 -7.74 -23.86
N LEU A 114 -9.58 -8.71 -22.98
CA LEU A 114 -10.00 -8.62 -21.58
C LEU A 114 -8.74 -8.56 -20.71
N PRO A 115 -8.41 -7.40 -20.14
CA PRO A 115 -7.36 -7.27 -19.13
C PRO A 115 -7.72 -8.05 -17.85
N ASP A 116 -6.69 -8.43 -17.08
CA ASP A 116 -6.87 -9.13 -15.81
C ASP A 116 -7.38 -8.26 -14.68
N PHE A 117 -6.86 -7.03 -14.63
CA PHE A 117 -7.15 -6.05 -13.60
C PHE A 117 -7.31 -4.65 -14.19
N VAL A 118 -7.92 -3.80 -13.38
CA VAL A 118 -7.94 -2.36 -13.58
C VAL A 118 -7.38 -1.72 -12.32
N MET A 119 -6.45 -0.80 -12.49
CA MET A 119 -5.87 0.01 -11.43
C MET A 119 -6.37 1.45 -11.56
N THR A 120 -7.02 1.95 -10.50
CA THR A 120 -7.60 3.30 -10.49
C THR A 120 -6.93 4.18 -9.45
N ARG A 121 -6.74 5.46 -9.78
CA ARG A 121 -6.24 6.48 -8.85
C ARG A 121 -6.71 7.86 -9.31
N GLY A 122 -7.55 8.52 -8.51
CA GLY A 122 -8.17 9.77 -8.91
C GLY A 122 -8.96 9.60 -10.21
N THR A 123 -8.61 10.36 -11.26
CA THR A 123 -9.25 10.26 -12.57
C THR A 123 -8.59 9.24 -13.50
N ARG A 124 -7.51 8.57 -13.07
CA ARG A 124 -6.79 7.60 -13.89
C ARG A 124 -7.40 6.21 -13.74
N ARG A 125 -7.55 5.53 -14.87
CA ARG A 125 -7.94 4.13 -14.98
C ARG A 125 -6.95 3.45 -15.92
N ILE A 126 -6.20 2.50 -15.40
CA ILE A 126 -5.12 1.81 -16.11
C ILE A 126 -5.44 0.32 -16.12
N HIS A 127 -5.56 -0.27 -17.29
CA HIS A 127 -5.69 -1.70 -17.46
C HIS A 127 -4.36 -2.40 -17.17
N PHE A 128 -4.43 -3.56 -16.53
CA PHE A 128 -3.25 -4.34 -16.18
C PHE A 128 -3.45 -5.80 -16.57
N GLU A 129 -2.52 -6.32 -17.37
CA GLU A 129 -2.56 -7.70 -17.87
C GLU A 129 -1.34 -8.47 -17.37
N ILE A 130 -1.57 -9.65 -16.79
CA ILE A 130 -0.51 -10.58 -16.39
C ILE A 130 -0.40 -11.67 -17.47
N LEU A 131 0.71 -11.66 -18.21
CA LEU A 131 0.93 -12.63 -19.28
C LEU A 131 1.46 -13.96 -18.72
N GLY A 132 0.63 -15.01 -18.71
CA GLY A 132 1.05 -16.36 -18.31
C GLY A 132 1.71 -17.24 -19.39
N PHE A 133 2.08 -18.47 -19.00
CA PHE A 133 2.60 -19.55 -19.87
C PHE A 133 1.53 -20.53 -20.34
N TRP A 134 1.59 -20.92 -21.61
CA TRP A 134 0.64 -21.87 -22.18
C TRP A 134 1.15 -22.58 -23.41
N THR A 135 1.36 -21.90 -24.55
CA THR A 135 1.92 -22.50 -25.77
C THR A 135 2.46 -21.41 -26.69
N PRO A 136 3.42 -21.70 -27.59
CA PRO A 136 3.86 -20.75 -28.62
C PRO A 136 2.70 -20.17 -29.43
N ALA A 137 1.74 -21.00 -29.84
CA ALA A 137 0.56 -20.56 -30.58
C ALA A 137 -0.37 -19.63 -29.77
N TYR A 138 -0.45 -19.80 -28.45
CA TYR A 138 -1.17 -18.85 -27.62
C TYR A 138 -0.44 -17.50 -27.54
N ARG A 139 0.89 -17.51 -27.34
CA ARG A 139 1.69 -16.28 -27.29
C ARG A 139 1.54 -15.46 -28.56
N GLU A 140 1.63 -16.09 -29.72
CA GLU A 140 1.49 -15.42 -31.02
C GLU A 140 0.14 -14.69 -31.14
N ARG A 141 -0.97 -15.37 -30.79
CA ARG A 141 -2.31 -14.76 -30.79
C ARG A 141 -2.44 -13.60 -29.80
N LYS A 142 -1.81 -13.71 -28.62
CA LYS A 142 -1.83 -12.65 -27.61
C LYS A 142 -1.03 -11.44 -28.07
N ILE A 143 0.15 -11.66 -28.67
CA ILE A 143 0.97 -10.62 -29.29
C ILE A 143 0.19 -9.89 -30.38
N GLN A 144 -0.47 -10.62 -31.29
CA GLN A 144 -1.29 -10.00 -32.34
C GLN A 144 -2.39 -9.11 -31.76
N LYS A 145 -3.11 -9.55 -30.72
CA LYS A 145 -4.11 -8.72 -30.05
C LYS A 145 -3.51 -7.47 -29.40
N LEU A 146 -2.35 -7.60 -28.77
CA LEU A 146 -1.64 -6.47 -28.15
C LEU A 146 -1.12 -5.49 -29.21
N GLN A 147 -0.71 -5.97 -30.39
CA GLN A 147 -0.34 -5.09 -31.51
C GLN A 147 -1.50 -4.20 -31.98
N PHE A 148 -2.75 -4.69 -31.94
CA PHE A 148 -3.93 -3.86 -32.22
C PHE A 148 -4.21 -2.82 -31.13
N LEU A 149 -3.64 -2.97 -29.94
CA LEU A 149 -3.76 -2.02 -28.83
C LEU A 149 -2.59 -1.02 -28.78
N ARG A 150 -1.70 -1.03 -29.77
CA ARG A 150 -0.57 -0.08 -29.85
C ARG A 150 -1.06 1.36 -29.80
N GLY A 151 -0.35 2.19 -29.05
CA GLY A 151 -0.68 3.61 -28.85
C GLY A 151 -1.64 3.88 -27.70
N ARG A 152 -2.25 2.84 -27.11
CA ARG A 152 -2.96 2.99 -25.83
C ARG A 152 -1.99 3.33 -24.72
N LYS A 153 -2.34 4.34 -23.92
CA LYS A 153 -1.55 4.81 -22.78
C LYS A 153 -2.11 4.34 -21.44
N ASP A 154 -3.08 3.45 -21.46
CA ASP A 154 -3.83 3.01 -20.29
C ASP A 154 -3.77 1.48 -20.13
N LEU A 155 -2.68 0.85 -20.59
CA LEU A 155 -2.46 -0.59 -20.46
C LEU A 155 -1.01 -0.84 -20.02
N VAL A 156 -0.85 -1.61 -18.94
CA VAL A 156 0.44 -2.08 -18.41
C VAL A 156 0.49 -3.60 -18.51
N LEU A 157 1.65 -4.14 -18.90
CA LEU A 157 1.84 -5.58 -19.09
C LEU A 157 2.82 -6.12 -18.04
N ALA A 158 2.44 -7.18 -17.33
CA ALA A 158 3.38 -8.00 -16.57
C ALA A 158 3.82 -9.20 -17.41
N ILE A 159 5.12 -9.32 -17.68
CA ILE A 159 5.70 -10.32 -18.58
C ILE A 159 6.71 -11.19 -17.81
N PRO A 160 6.61 -12.52 -17.84
CA PRO A 160 7.55 -13.36 -17.16
C PRO A 160 8.90 -13.35 -17.89
N LEU A 161 10.00 -13.39 -17.14
CA LEU A 161 11.36 -13.21 -17.66
C LEU A 161 11.73 -14.21 -18.77
N ASP A 162 11.31 -15.46 -18.64
CA ASP A 162 11.50 -16.54 -19.61
C ASP A 162 10.65 -16.36 -20.90
N ALA A 163 9.66 -15.45 -20.91
CA ALA A 163 8.94 -15.05 -22.12
C ALA A 163 9.38 -13.69 -22.67
N LYS A 164 10.35 -13.01 -22.04
CA LYS A 164 10.79 -11.66 -22.42
C LYS A 164 11.16 -11.55 -23.90
N GLU A 165 11.91 -12.51 -24.44
CA GLU A 165 12.31 -12.49 -25.85
C GLU A 165 11.12 -12.62 -26.80
N ALA A 166 10.14 -13.44 -26.45
CA ALA A 166 8.95 -13.65 -27.28
C ALA A 166 8.07 -12.40 -27.36
N PHE A 167 7.99 -11.60 -26.28
CA PHE A 167 7.19 -10.37 -26.23
C PHE A 167 7.98 -9.10 -26.58
N ARG A 168 9.26 -9.21 -26.95
CA ARG A 168 10.12 -8.05 -27.28
C ARG A 168 9.50 -7.13 -28.34
N VAL A 169 8.76 -7.69 -29.30
CA VAL A 169 8.13 -6.96 -30.41
C VAL A 169 7.08 -5.94 -29.95
N ILE A 170 6.50 -6.11 -28.75
CA ILE A 170 5.50 -5.21 -28.17
C ILE A 170 5.99 -4.50 -26.91
N ALA A 171 7.14 -4.90 -26.37
CA ALA A 171 7.61 -4.42 -25.08
C ALA A 171 7.91 -2.91 -25.07
N ASP A 172 8.28 -2.35 -26.22
CA ASP A 172 8.55 -0.92 -26.37
C ASP A 172 7.27 -0.09 -26.57
N ASP A 173 6.13 -0.74 -26.85
CA ASP A 173 4.85 -0.07 -27.12
C ASP A 173 4.04 0.17 -25.82
N PHE A 174 4.37 -0.53 -24.73
CA PHE A 174 3.63 -0.52 -23.47
C PHE A 174 4.59 -0.41 -22.28
N PRO A 175 4.17 0.15 -21.14
CA PRO A 175 4.88 -0.03 -19.88
C PRO A 175 4.87 -1.52 -19.48
N VAL A 176 6.04 -2.07 -19.22
CA VAL A 176 6.23 -3.49 -18.91
C VAL A 176 6.87 -3.67 -17.54
N VAL A 177 6.30 -4.60 -16.75
CA VAL A 177 6.88 -5.12 -15.52
C VAL A 177 7.36 -6.54 -15.80
N TYR A 178 8.64 -6.83 -15.61
CA TYR A 178 9.16 -8.19 -15.74
C TYR A 178 9.11 -8.91 -14.39
N TYR A 179 8.80 -10.21 -14.39
CA TYR A 179 8.74 -10.99 -13.14
C TYR A 179 9.26 -12.42 -13.31
N GLU A 180 9.65 -13.07 -12.21
CA GLU A 180 10.11 -14.46 -12.17
C GLU A 180 9.41 -15.19 -11.02
N GLY A 181 8.60 -16.20 -11.35
CA GLY A 181 7.83 -16.98 -10.38
C GLY A 181 6.66 -16.22 -9.73
N GLN A 182 6.92 -15.05 -9.14
CA GLN A 182 5.93 -14.18 -8.51
C GLN A 182 6.04 -12.75 -9.02
N LEU A 183 4.90 -12.07 -9.11
CA LEU A 183 4.81 -10.67 -9.52
C LEU A 183 4.82 -9.77 -8.28
N SER A 184 5.86 -8.93 -8.16
CA SER A 184 6.01 -7.95 -7.10
C SER A 184 5.04 -6.78 -7.28
N VAL A 185 4.25 -6.48 -6.24
CA VAL A 185 3.39 -5.29 -6.23
C VAL A 185 4.23 -4.01 -6.29
N MET A 186 5.40 -4.00 -5.64
CA MET A 186 6.28 -2.83 -5.61
C MET A 186 6.81 -2.50 -7.01
N ASP A 187 7.15 -3.52 -7.81
CA ASP A 187 7.68 -3.33 -9.16
C ASP A 187 6.58 -2.76 -10.08
N VAL A 188 5.33 -3.21 -9.90
CA VAL A 188 4.17 -2.64 -10.58
C VAL A 188 3.95 -1.19 -10.17
N LEU A 189 3.96 -0.88 -8.87
CA LEU A 189 3.82 0.48 -8.37
C LEU A 189 4.92 1.41 -8.89
N GLN A 190 6.17 0.91 -9.00
CA GLN A 190 7.27 1.67 -9.58
C GLN A 190 7.01 2.02 -11.05
N VAL A 191 6.60 1.06 -11.88
CA VAL A 191 6.27 1.35 -13.30
C VAL A 191 5.10 2.31 -13.41
N LEU A 192 4.09 2.19 -12.54
CA LEU A 192 2.97 3.11 -12.50
C LEU A 192 3.42 4.52 -12.11
N GLN A 193 4.35 4.63 -11.17
CA GLN A 193 4.93 5.91 -10.78
C GLN A 193 5.71 6.53 -11.94
N GLU A 194 6.65 5.80 -12.55
CA GLU A 194 7.48 6.32 -13.63
C GLU A 194 6.66 6.77 -14.85
N THR A 195 5.56 6.07 -15.13
CA THR A 195 4.75 6.32 -16.33
C THR A 195 3.59 7.29 -16.09
N TYR A 196 2.96 7.22 -14.91
CA TYR A 196 1.66 7.85 -14.64
C TYR A 196 1.67 8.81 -13.45
N ASP A 197 2.84 9.23 -12.95
CA ASP A 197 2.90 10.29 -11.94
C ASP A 197 2.31 11.61 -12.48
N ASP A 198 1.44 12.21 -11.68
CA ASP A 198 0.77 13.48 -11.94
C ASP A 198 0.92 14.46 -10.78
N PHE A 199 1.80 14.17 -9.82
CA PHE A 199 1.97 15.01 -8.65
C PHE A 199 2.20 16.49 -9.01
N SER A 200 3.07 16.78 -9.98
CA SER A 200 3.31 18.16 -10.44
C SER A 200 2.05 18.86 -10.96
N ALA A 201 1.17 18.12 -11.65
CA ALA A 201 -0.09 18.67 -12.16
C ALA A 201 -1.07 18.92 -11.01
N ARG A 202 -1.22 17.96 -10.09
CA ARG A 202 -2.07 18.10 -8.89
C ARG A 202 -1.64 19.27 -8.03
N LEU A 203 -0.33 19.43 -7.83
CA LEU A 203 0.26 20.49 -7.02
C LEU A 203 -0.02 21.90 -7.56
N LYS A 204 -0.16 22.06 -8.88
CA LYS A 204 -0.54 23.33 -9.52
C LYS A 204 -2.02 23.67 -9.34
N LEU A 205 -2.86 22.67 -9.15
CA LEU A 205 -4.32 22.84 -8.98
C LEU A 205 -4.71 23.13 -7.52
N LEU A 206 -3.77 23.08 -6.58
CA LEU A 206 -4.06 23.36 -5.17
C LEU A 206 -4.45 24.82 -4.95
N ASP A 207 -5.65 25.04 -4.41
CA ASP A 207 -6.07 26.32 -3.88
C ASP A 207 -5.42 26.57 -2.51
N ARG A 208 -4.20 27.11 -2.55
CA ARG A 208 -3.40 27.37 -1.36
C ARG A 208 -4.12 28.31 -0.39
N THR A 209 -4.80 29.32 -0.91
CA THR A 209 -5.48 30.32 -0.07
C THR A 209 -6.64 29.69 0.68
N GLN A 210 -7.45 28.87 0.02
CA GLN A 210 -8.54 28.15 0.68
C GLN A 210 -8.01 27.16 1.74
N ILE A 211 -6.95 26.42 1.41
CA ILE A 211 -6.33 25.46 2.34
C ILE A 211 -5.78 26.18 3.57
N GLN A 212 -5.07 27.30 3.39
CA GLN A 212 -4.55 28.11 4.51
C GLN A 212 -5.67 28.66 5.39
N GLN A 213 -6.76 29.16 4.79
CA GLN A 213 -7.93 29.65 5.56
C GLN A 213 -8.58 28.53 6.36
N LEU A 214 -8.72 27.33 5.78
CA LEU A 214 -9.27 26.17 6.46
C LEU A 214 -8.38 25.75 7.63
N ALA A 215 -7.06 25.68 7.44
CA ALA A 215 -6.09 25.36 8.49
C ALA A 215 -6.14 26.37 9.64
N ARG A 216 -6.24 27.67 9.35
CA ARG A 216 -6.39 28.72 10.38
C ARG A 216 -7.70 28.59 11.16
N ARG A 217 -8.79 28.23 10.48
CA ARG A 217 -10.10 28.08 11.11
C ARG A 217 -10.17 26.84 11.99
N GLN A 218 -9.57 25.73 11.56
CA GLN A 218 -9.56 24.48 12.34
C GLN A 218 -8.46 24.45 13.40
N GLY A 219 -7.38 25.22 13.23
CA GLY A 219 -6.23 25.24 14.13
C GLY A 219 -5.29 24.05 13.95
N PHE A 220 -5.83 22.83 13.76
CA PHE A 220 -5.07 21.61 13.53
C PHE A 220 -5.75 20.67 12.56
N ILE A 221 -4.97 20.10 11.64
CA ILE A 221 -5.37 19.10 10.66
C ILE A 221 -4.39 17.92 10.76
N PRO A 222 -4.84 16.74 11.20
CA PRO A 222 -4.00 15.54 11.27
C PRO A 222 -3.38 15.16 9.93
N GLU A 223 -2.19 14.54 9.94
CA GLU A 223 -1.47 14.14 8.71
C GLU A 223 -2.37 13.31 7.77
N GLN A 224 -3.17 12.38 8.31
CA GLN A 224 -4.06 11.53 7.51
C GLN A 224 -5.06 12.34 6.69
N GLN A 225 -5.60 13.42 7.26
CA GLN A 225 -6.51 14.31 6.55
C GLN A 225 -5.77 15.19 5.53
N CYS A 226 -4.51 15.52 5.80
CA CYS A 226 -3.68 16.31 4.90
C CYS A 226 -3.46 15.60 3.55
N TYR A 227 -3.39 14.26 3.48
CA TYR A 227 -3.32 13.54 2.20
C TYR A 227 -4.50 13.86 1.27
N THR A 228 -5.71 13.89 1.81
CA THR A 228 -6.91 14.20 1.01
C THR A 228 -6.96 15.68 0.66
N LEU A 229 -6.68 16.55 1.64
CA LEU A 229 -6.71 18.00 1.50
C LEU A 229 -5.69 18.52 0.47
N LEU A 230 -4.47 17.98 0.50
CA LEU A 230 -3.37 18.39 -0.38
C LEU A 230 -3.30 17.55 -1.66
N HIS A 231 -4.29 16.67 -1.87
CA HIS A 231 -4.32 15.71 -2.96
C HIS A 231 -2.95 15.04 -3.10
N CYS A 232 -2.49 14.34 -2.07
CA CYS A 232 -1.24 13.60 -2.02
C CYS A 232 -1.51 12.12 -1.79
N TYR A 233 -0.63 11.26 -2.28
CA TYR A 233 -0.70 9.81 -2.08
C TYR A 233 0.53 9.24 -1.35
N ARG A 234 1.62 10.00 -1.29
CA ARG A 234 2.90 9.58 -0.72
C ARG A 234 3.39 10.58 0.32
N ARG A 235 4.19 10.12 1.28
CA ARG A 235 4.82 10.99 2.30
C ARG A 235 5.70 12.08 1.68
N SER A 236 6.44 11.74 0.63
CA SER A 236 7.29 12.68 -0.10
C SER A 236 6.49 13.75 -0.85
N GLU A 237 5.33 13.40 -1.40
CA GLU A 237 4.40 14.36 -2.00
C GLU A 237 3.84 15.30 -0.93
N LEU A 238 3.42 14.72 0.20
CA LEU A 238 2.81 15.46 1.29
C LEU A 238 3.76 16.53 1.85
N ALA A 239 5.02 16.17 2.11
CA ALA A 239 6.03 17.10 2.58
C ALA A 239 6.25 18.28 1.60
N GLN A 240 6.30 17.99 0.29
CA GLN A 240 6.46 19.03 -0.74
C GLN A 240 5.23 19.93 -0.85
N ALA A 241 4.02 19.36 -0.83
CA ALA A 241 2.78 20.12 -0.91
C ALA A 241 2.58 20.99 0.34
N ALA A 242 2.84 20.44 1.53
CA ALA A 242 2.76 21.17 2.78
C ALA A 242 3.77 22.33 2.84
N ALA A 243 5.02 22.12 2.40
CA ALA A 243 6.01 23.18 2.31
C ALA A 243 5.54 24.36 1.44
N LEU A 244 4.82 24.09 0.35
CA LEU A 244 4.24 25.14 -0.49
C LEU A 244 3.07 25.87 0.16
N VAL A 245 2.27 25.17 0.97
CA VAL A 245 1.16 25.77 1.73
C VAL A 245 1.69 26.66 2.86
N CYS A 246 2.80 26.27 3.50
CA CYS A 246 3.43 27.03 4.58
C CYS A 246 4.41 28.14 4.10
N ALA A 247 4.59 28.33 2.78
CA ALA A 247 5.55 29.29 2.24
C ALA A 247 5.06 30.76 2.27
N GLN A 248 6.00 31.70 2.52
CA GLN A 248 6.03 33.17 2.40
C GLN A 248 4.80 34.06 2.72
N ASN A 249 3.64 33.53 3.10
CA ASN A 249 2.46 34.29 3.61
C ASN A 249 1.70 33.52 4.71
N ALA A 250 2.35 32.51 5.29
CA ALA A 250 1.78 31.59 6.26
C ALA A 250 2.80 31.33 7.40
N GLU A 251 3.42 32.39 7.93
CA GLU A 251 4.31 32.30 9.10
C GLU A 251 3.59 31.69 10.31
N ASP A 252 2.27 31.77 10.32
CA ASP A 252 1.39 31.20 11.33
C ASP A 252 1.06 29.72 11.10
N LEU A 253 1.46 29.09 10.00
CA LEU A 253 1.19 27.67 9.71
C LEU A 253 2.48 26.86 9.63
N ALA A 254 2.46 25.68 10.23
CA ALA A 254 3.57 24.74 10.17
C ALA A 254 3.06 23.32 9.92
N PHE A 255 3.90 22.52 9.28
CA PHE A 255 3.65 21.11 9.03
C PHE A 255 4.78 20.28 9.59
N VAL A 256 4.43 19.24 10.35
CA VAL A 256 5.39 18.28 10.90
C VAL A 256 4.97 16.87 10.46
N PRO A 257 5.85 16.11 9.78
CA PRO A 257 5.58 14.71 9.45
C PRO A 257 5.29 13.88 10.71
N GLY A 258 4.29 13.01 10.67
CA GLY A 258 3.80 12.24 11.82
C GLY A 258 2.73 12.97 12.66
N LEU A 259 2.61 14.30 12.50
CA LEU A 259 1.67 15.13 13.24
C LEU A 259 0.58 15.68 12.31
N GLY A 260 0.96 16.47 11.32
CA GLY A 260 0.05 17.14 10.40
C GLY A 260 0.31 18.65 10.27
N LEU A 261 -0.69 19.36 9.75
CA LEU A 261 -0.67 20.80 9.53
C LEU A 261 -1.35 21.50 10.71
N TYR A 262 -0.71 22.50 11.31
CA TYR A 262 -1.28 23.25 12.43
C TYR A 262 -0.98 24.74 12.30
N ALA A 263 -1.79 25.53 13.00
CA ALA A 263 -1.55 26.94 13.22
C ALA A 263 -0.76 27.16 14.53
N GLN A 264 0.18 28.10 14.51
CA GLN A 264 1.06 28.39 15.64
C GLN A 264 0.29 28.85 16.89
N ASN A 265 -0.79 29.60 16.70
CA ASN A 265 -1.68 30.01 17.79
C ASN A 265 -2.36 28.81 18.47
N TRP A 266 -2.77 27.80 17.71
CA TRP A 266 -3.35 26.57 18.24
C TRP A 266 -2.31 25.78 19.04
N LEU A 267 -1.09 25.65 18.51
CA LEU A 267 0.00 24.96 19.21
C LEU A 267 0.32 25.64 20.54
N GLU A 268 0.40 26.98 20.55
CA GLU A 268 0.68 27.74 21.77
C GLU A 268 -0.46 27.62 22.79
N GLN A 269 -1.72 27.69 22.36
CA GLN A 269 -2.88 27.51 23.26
C GLN A 269 -2.91 26.10 23.87
N LEU A 270 -2.62 25.08 23.08
CA LEU A 270 -2.51 23.71 23.54
C LEU A 270 -1.37 23.57 24.55
N LYS A 271 -0.19 24.10 24.24
CA LYS A 271 0.99 24.11 25.10
C LYS A 271 0.66 24.74 26.45
N GLN A 272 0.14 25.97 26.47
CA GLN A 272 -0.24 26.68 27.70
C GLN A 272 -1.25 25.89 28.54
N SER A 273 -2.25 25.29 27.91
CA SER A 273 -3.25 24.46 28.60
C SER A 273 -2.62 23.22 29.23
N PHE A 274 -1.67 22.59 28.52
CA PHE A 274 -0.96 21.41 28.98
C PHE A 274 0.04 21.72 30.11
N LEU A 275 0.82 22.79 29.96
CA LEU A 275 1.76 23.26 30.99
C LEU A 275 1.03 23.65 32.27
N SER A 276 -0.09 24.39 32.19
CA SER A 276 -0.86 24.75 33.40
C SER A 276 -1.41 23.53 34.14
N TRP A 277 -1.68 22.44 33.43
CA TRP A 277 -2.08 21.18 34.05
C TRP A 277 -0.89 20.50 34.73
N LEU A 278 0.27 20.45 34.07
CA LEU A 278 1.48 19.86 34.63
C LEU A 278 1.98 20.64 35.87
N GLU A 279 1.83 21.96 35.88
CA GLU A 279 2.13 22.83 37.04
C GLU A 279 1.27 22.51 38.27
N GLN A 280 0.04 22.02 38.07
CA GLN A 280 -0.87 21.64 39.17
C GLN A 280 -0.54 20.27 39.77
N ILE A 281 0.33 19.48 39.12
CA ILE A 281 0.71 18.14 39.58
C ILE A 281 1.88 18.26 40.56
N PRO A 282 1.87 17.51 41.68
CA PRO A 282 3.01 17.43 42.59
C PRO A 282 4.30 17.06 41.85
N ALA A 283 5.40 17.74 42.17
CA ALA A 283 6.71 17.58 41.51
C ALA A 283 6.75 17.96 40.02
N HIS A 284 5.69 18.57 39.47
CA HIS A 284 5.60 18.97 38.05
C HIS A 284 5.96 17.84 37.07
N SER A 285 5.64 16.61 37.48
CA SER A 285 6.02 15.38 36.79
C SER A 285 4.81 14.44 36.73
N ALA A 286 4.60 13.82 35.58
CA ALA A 286 3.50 12.89 35.35
C ALA A 286 3.94 11.68 34.54
N SER A 287 3.20 10.57 34.64
CA SER A 287 3.44 9.42 33.78
C SER A 287 3.06 9.75 32.32
N TRP A 288 3.72 9.12 31.36
CA TRP A 288 3.40 9.30 29.94
C TRP A 288 1.94 8.92 29.63
N HIS A 289 1.40 7.92 30.32
CA HIS A 289 0.01 7.52 30.14
C HIS A 289 -0.97 8.64 30.53
N GLU A 290 -0.75 9.30 31.67
CA GLU A 290 -1.58 10.43 32.13
C GLU A 290 -1.43 11.64 31.20
N ALA A 291 -0.20 11.92 30.75
CA ALA A 291 0.09 12.96 29.77
C ALA A 291 -0.71 12.77 28.46
N LEU A 292 -0.68 11.55 27.91
CA LEU A 292 -1.43 11.20 26.71
C LEU A 292 -2.94 11.33 26.91
N GLN A 293 -3.47 10.85 28.04
CA GLN A 293 -4.89 11.02 28.36
C GLN A 293 -5.28 12.50 28.45
N LYS A 294 -4.43 13.32 29.07
CA LYS A 294 -4.66 14.76 29.16
C LYS A 294 -4.70 15.39 27.78
N LEU A 295 -3.70 15.16 26.92
CA LEU A 295 -3.67 15.71 25.56
C LEU A 295 -4.92 15.35 24.76
N ARG A 296 -5.36 14.09 24.84
CA ARG A 296 -6.61 13.61 24.20
C ARG A 296 -7.86 14.30 24.74
N SER A 297 -7.85 14.75 25.99
CA SER A 297 -8.97 15.47 26.60
C SER A 297 -9.04 16.96 26.24
N LEU A 298 -7.92 17.56 25.83
CA LEU A 298 -7.83 18.99 25.57
C LEU A 298 -8.50 19.38 24.25
N TYR A 299 -8.34 18.57 23.20
CA TYR A 299 -8.90 18.84 21.88
C TYR A 299 -9.54 17.59 21.25
N PRO A 300 -10.72 17.70 20.63
CA PRO A 300 -11.39 16.58 19.96
C PRO A 300 -10.52 15.90 18.89
N GLU A 301 -9.75 16.68 18.14
CA GLU A 301 -8.91 16.19 17.03
C GLU A 301 -7.78 15.28 17.52
N LEU A 302 -7.36 15.41 18.79
CA LEU A 302 -6.31 14.59 19.39
C LEU A 302 -6.84 13.27 19.98
N GLN A 303 -8.15 13.09 20.15
CA GLN A 303 -8.72 11.91 20.79
C GLN A 303 -8.33 10.60 20.12
N GLN A 304 -8.28 10.58 18.79
CA GLN A 304 -7.93 9.41 17.98
C GLN A 304 -6.45 9.41 17.53
N ALA A 305 -5.65 10.38 17.98
CA ALA A 305 -4.24 10.45 17.62
C ALA A 305 -3.47 9.27 18.22
N ALA A 306 -2.58 8.69 17.41
CA ALA A 306 -1.67 7.64 17.86
C ALA A 306 -0.67 8.19 18.88
N ASP A 307 -0.16 7.33 19.77
CA ASP A 307 0.81 7.73 20.81
C ASP A 307 2.06 8.39 20.20
N ALA A 308 2.55 7.87 19.07
CA ALA A 308 3.70 8.44 18.35
C ALA A 308 3.45 9.87 17.83
N THR A 309 2.20 10.18 17.45
CA THR A 309 1.80 11.54 17.02
C THR A 309 1.82 12.50 18.20
N LEU A 310 1.29 12.07 19.36
CA LEU A 310 1.29 12.87 20.58
C LEU A 310 2.70 13.05 21.16
N GLU A 311 3.55 12.04 21.03
CA GLU A 311 4.97 12.15 21.37
C GLU A 311 5.67 13.20 20.50
N THR A 312 5.43 13.15 19.18
CA THR A 312 5.97 14.16 18.25
C THR A 312 5.49 15.56 18.62
N LEU A 313 4.23 15.72 19.01
CA LEU A 313 3.67 17.01 19.45
C LEU A 313 4.36 17.55 20.70
N VAL A 314 4.54 16.72 21.74
CA VAL A 314 5.21 17.13 22.98
C VAL A 314 6.68 17.44 22.72
N SER A 315 7.34 16.73 21.81
CA SER A 315 8.74 16.99 21.43
C SER A 315 8.96 18.36 20.77
N LEU A 316 7.89 19.07 20.38
CA LEU A 316 7.97 20.45 19.87
C LEU A 316 8.10 21.49 20.99
N TRP A 317 7.96 21.11 22.26
CA TRP A 317 7.99 22.02 23.40
C TRP A 317 9.29 21.86 24.19
N ASP A 318 10.14 22.87 24.14
CA ASP A 318 11.44 22.88 24.83
C ASP A 318 11.30 22.83 26.36
N GLU A 319 10.15 23.20 26.91
CA GLU A 319 9.87 23.22 28.35
C GLU A 319 9.60 21.83 28.93
N ILE A 320 9.38 20.80 28.10
CA ILE A 320 9.02 19.46 28.56
C ILE A 320 10.15 18.49 28.28
N HIS A 321 10.63 17.85 29.34
CA HIS A 321 11.61 16.78 29.23
C HIS A 321 10.92 15.42 29.32
N ILE A 322 11.09 14.57 28.30
CA ILE A 322 10.61 13.19 28.28
C ILE A 322 11.74 12.27 28.79
N GLN A 323 11.57 11.71 29.99
CA GLN A 323 12.51 10.74 30.56
C GLN A 323 12.06 9.32 30.25
N ARG A 324 13.00 8.48 29.81
CA ARG A 324 12.78 7.06 29.49
C ARG A 324 13.65 6.20 30.40
N ALA A 325 13.12 5.81 31.55
CA ALA A 325 13.80 4.87 32.45
C ALA A 325 13.75 3.43 31.91
N SER A 326 12.69 3.10 31.16
CA SER A 326 12.48 1.82 30.48
C SER A 326 11.53 2.00 29.29
N ILE A 327 11.34 0.95 28.49
CA ILE A 327 10.29 0.92 27.45
C ILE A 327 8.87 1.00 28.03
N PHE A 328 8.69 0.68 29.32
CA PHE A 328 7.41 0.75 30.02
C PHE A 328 7.28 1.95 30.95
N ASP A 329 8.41 2.57 31.32
CA ASP A 329 8.47 3.66 32.29
C ASP A 329 8.97 4.93 31.59
N VAL A 330 8.00 5.70 31.10
CA VAL A 330 8.22 7.01 30.50
C VAL A 330 7.51 8.06 31.36
N THR A 331 8.24 9.08 31.79
CA THR A 331 7.72 10.21 32.56
C THR A 331 7.99 11.51 31.81
N ILE A 332 7.14 12.50 32.06
CA ILE A 332 7.33 13.87 31.58
C ILE A 332 7.58 14.79 32.76
N GLU A 333 8.54 15.68 32.62
CA GLU A 333 8.90 16.67 33.64
C GLU A 333 8.92 18.07 33.05
N LEU A 334 8.37 19.02 33.78
CA LEU A 334 8.51 20.44 33.44
C LEU A 334 9.93 20.89 33.78
N LEU A 335 10.66 21.36 32.77
CA LEU A 335 11.93 22.03 33.01
C LEU A 335 11.64 23.37 33.67
N ALA A 336 12.12 23.57 34.89
CA ALA A 336 12.11 24.88 35.51
C ALA A 336 12.80 25.86 34.54
N ALA A 337 12.17 27.01 34.28
CA ALA A 337 12.80 28.09 33.51
C ALA A 337 14.23 28.30 34.03
N PRO A 338 15.23 28.52 33.16
CA PRO A 338 16.61 28.72 33.62
C PRO A 338 16.64 29.94 34.54
N SER A 339 16.53 29.70 35.82
CA SER A 339 16.79 30.66 36.87
C SER A 339 18.28 30.95 36.75
N GLY A 340 18.60 32.16 36.28
CA GLY A 340 19.93 32.72 36.41
C GLY A 340 20.29 32.79 37.89
N ALA A 341 20.92 31.73 38.38
CA ALA A 341 21.62 31.67 39.64
C ALA A 341 22.79 30.71 39.45
N VAL A 342 23.92 31.31 39.07
CA VAL A 342 25.23 30.67 39.19
C VAL A 342 25.49 30.53 40.69
N ASP A 343 25.14 29.38 41.26
CA ASP A 343 25.78 28.92 42.49
C ASP A 343 26.97 28.08 42.08
N SER A 344 28.07 28.79 41.87
CA SER A 344 29.42 28.26 41.84
C SER A 344 29.76 27.68 43.22
N GLU A 345 29.80 26.37 43.35
CA GLU A 345 30.56 25.74 44.43
C GLU A 345 32.07 25.87 44.10
N PRO A 346 32.91 26.29 45.06
CA PRO A 346 34.33 26.49 44.81
C PRO A 346 35.05 25.15 44.81
N LEU A 347 35.56 24.72 43.65
CA LEU A 347 36.54 23.65 43.58
C LEU A 347 37.89 24.18 44.12
N ALA A 348 38.33 23.61 45.24
CA ALA A 348 39.65 23.84 45.79
C ALA A 348 40.74 23.39 44.82
N SER A 349 41.70 24.28 44.64
CA SER A 349 42.93 24.18 43.88
C SER A 349 43.83 23.01 44.30
N ALA A 350 44.25 22.19 43.33
CA ALA A 350 45.50 21.45 43.38
C ALA A 350 46.23 21.63 42.04
N GLU A 351 47.41 22.25 42.12
CA GLU A 351 48.32 22.53 41.02
C GLU A 351 49.00 21.25 40.45
N PRO A 352 49.60 21.34 39.25
CA PRO A 352 49.85 20.20 38.36
C PRO A 352 51.27 19.63 38.50
N GLU A 353 51.43 18.34 38.20
CA GLU A 353 52.73 17.77 37.81
C GLU A 353 52.59 16.84 36.59
N PRO A 354 53.67 16.64 35.80
CA PRO A 354 53.56 16.53 34.35
C PRO A 354 53.96 15.17 33.76
N LEU A 355 53.50 15.00 32.51
CA LEU A 355 54.07 14.27 31.39
C LEU A 355 53.93 12.74 31.24
N GLU A 356 53.59 12.40 29.99
CA GLU A 356 53.91 11.19 29.22
C GLU A 356 53.08 9.91 29.48
N GLN A 357 52.19 9.57 28.53
CA GLN A 357 52.41 8.45 27.60
C GLN A 357 51.33 8.32 26.52
N GLU A 358 51.72 7.66 25.45
CA GLU A 358 51.18 7.71 24.09
C GLU A 358 49.76 7.14 23.91
N ALA A 359 49.07 7.66 22.90
CA ALA A 359 47.77 7.21 22.44
C ALA A 359 47.84 5.81 21.80
N VAL A 360 47.22 4.82 22.44
CA VAL A 360 46.90 3.53 21.82
C VAL A 360 45.41 3.49 21.45
N ARG A 361 45.14 3.42 20.16
CA ARG A 361 43.81 3.19 19.56
C ARG A 361 43.32 1.79 19.95
N PRO A 362 42.10 1.59 20.49
CA PRO A 362 41.56 0.25 20.65
C PRO A 362 41.13 -0.32 19.29
N ALA A 363 41.80 -1.40 18.90
CA ALA A 363 41.53 -2.16 17.70
C ALA A 363 40.19 -2.91 17.82
N ARG A 364 39.43 -2.85 16.73
CA ARG A 364 38.16 -3.54 16.49
C ARG A 364 38.36 -5.06 16.56
N GLU A 365 37.89 -5.70 17.62
CA GLU A 365 37.85 -7.16 17.71
C GLU A 365 36.89 -7.74 16.66
N ARG A 366 37.46 -8.53 15.74
CA ARG A 366 36.75 -9.38 14.78
C ARG A 366 36.10 -10.53 15.54
N ARG A 367 34.77 -10.53 15.65
CA ARG A 367 34.01 -11.71 16.11
C ARG A 367 34.26 -12.88 15.16
N ALA A 368 34.75 -13.99 15.74
CA ALA A 368 35.01 -15.24 15.07
C ALA A 368 33.71 -15.96 14.65
N ALA A 369 33.81 -16.66 13.52
CA ALA A 369 32.72 -17.40 12.88
C ALA A 369 32.20 -18.57 13.75
N THR A 370 30.89 -18.61 13.95
CA THR A 370 30.19 -19.72 14.62
C THR A 370 30.25 -20.98 13.74
N ARG A 371 30.88 -22.04 14.26
CA ARG A 371 30.94 -23.37 13.65
C ARG A 371 29.53 -23.97 13.52
N LYS A 372 29.15 -24.29 12.28
CA LYS A 372 28.00 -25.17 11.95
C LYS A 372 28.20 -26.54 12.60
N ARG A 373 27.26 -26.95 13.44
CA ARG A 373 27.07 -28.35 13.85
C ARG A 373 26.55 -29.15 12.65
N SER A 374 27.32 -30.14 12.22
CA SER A 374 26.92 -31.14 11.23
C SER A 374 25.87 -32.09 11.83
N LYS A 375 24.67 -32.10 11.25
CA LYS A 375 23.66 -33.13 11.52
C LYS A 375 23.75 -34.16 10.38
N LYS A 376 23.99 -35.43 10.74
CA LYS A 376 24.06 -36.56 9.80
C LYS A 376 22.77 -36.67 8.97
N PRO A 377 22.84 -36.99 7.67
CA PRO A 377 21.65 -37.35 6.89
C PRO A 377 21.21 -38.76 7.24
N SER A 378 19.93 -38.91 7.62
CA SER A 378 19.24 -40.19 7.70
C SER A 378 18.85 -40.63 6.29
N GLU A 379 19.34 -41.80 5.88
CA GLU A 379 18.88 -42.53 4.70
C GLU A 379 17.38 -42.77 4.79
N ILE A 380 16.62 -42.16 3.88
CA ILE A 380 15.28 -42.60 3.53
C ILE A 380 15.38 -43.07 2.08
N VAL A 381 15.39 -44.39 1.94
CA VAL A 381 15.25 -45.11 0.68
C VAL A 381 13.84 -44.84 0.16
N GLN A 382 13.72 -44.13 -0.96
CA GLN A 382 12.47 -44.01 -1.71
C GLN A 382 12.69 -44.70 -3.06
N GLY A 383 12.11 -45.90 -3.17
CA GLY A 383 12.20 -46.75 -4.34
C GLY A 383 11.44 -46.21 -5.55
N ASP A 384 11.88 -46.66 -6.71
CA ASP A 384 11.29 -46.47 -8.04
C ASP A 384 9.78 -46.65 -8.06
N LEU A 385 9.07 -45.63 -8.56
CA LEU A 385 7.71 -45.77 -9.08
C LEU A 385 7.53 -44.86 -10.31
N TRP A 386 8.10 -45.32 -11.43
CA TRP A 386 7.46 -45.20 -12.74
C TRP A 386 7.02 -46.61 -13.15
N GLY A 387 5.71 -46.81 -13.13
CA GLY A 387 4.98 -47.94 -13.70
C GLY A 387 3.64 -47.43 -14.18
#